data_AF-A0AA89C816-F1
#
_entry.id   AF-A0AA89C816-F1
#
_cell.length_a   1.000
_cell.length_b   1.000
_cell.length_c   1.000
_cell.angle_alpha   90.00
_cell.angle_beta   90.00
_cell.angle_gamma   90.00
#
_symmetry.space_group_name_H-M   'P 1'
#
loop_
_entity.id
_entity.type
_entity.pdbx_description
1 polymer ?
#
loop_
_entity_poly.entity_id
_entity_poly.type
_entity_poly.pdbx_seq_one_letter_code
_entity_poly.pdbx_strand_id
1 'polypeptide(L)'
;MGNGALPHARNSAIRKKKFKKFWTMMSRRNTWNHPLYLQKKANMLNWNAIDSERIVWTLREVMPDCVLTVVRELYPNPPGQLYMGHKWI
;
A
#
# COMPACT_ATOMS: atom_id res chain seq x y z
N MET A 1 -8.50 -14.70 -4.81
CA MET A 1 -7.17 -14.06 -4.63
C MET A 1 -6.01 -15.07 -4.51
N GLY A 2 -6.16 -16.34 -4.92
CA GLY A 2 -5.19 -17.41 -4.61
C GLY A 2 -5.39 -17.95 -3.18
N ASN A 3 -4.87 -19.14 -2.87
CA ASN A 3 -5.15 -19.87 -1.62
C ASN A 3 -4.28 -19.43 -0.42
N GLY A 4 -3.62 -18.28 -0.50
CA GLY A 4 -2.61 -17.86 0.47
C GLY A 4 -1.33 -18.71 0.45
N ALA A 5 -0.42 -18.44 1.39
CA ALA A 5 0.80 -19.22 1.60
C ALA A 5 1.24 -19.13 3.07
N LEU A 6 1.97 -20.13 3.56
CA LEU A 6 2.62 -20.08 4.88
C LEU A 6 3.66 -18.94 4.95
N PRO A 7 4.00 -18.44 6.15
CA PRO A 7 5.03 -17.42 6.36
C PRO A 7 6.36 -17.78 5.68
N HIS A 8 6.81 -16.95 4.73
CA HIS A 8 8.06 -17.19 3.99
C HIS A 8 8.60 -15.90 3.37
N ALA A 9 9.92 -15.72 3.31
CA ALA A 9 10.57 -14.58 2.66
C ALA A 9 10.11 -14.33 1.20
N ARG A 10 9.82 -15.40 0.42
CA ARG A 10 9.33 -15.31 -0.97
C ARG A 10 7.97 -14.63 -1.09
N ASN A 11 7.18 -14.60 -0.01
CA ASN A 11 5.89 -13.93 0.01
C ASN A 11 6.00 -12.44 -0.28
N SER A 12 7.16 -11.82 -0.02
CA SER A 12 7.44 -10.44 -0.41
C SER A 12 7.23 -10.19 -1.91
N ALA A 13 7.73 -11.09 -2.77
CA ALA A 13 7.55 -10.98 -4.22
C ALA A 13 6.08 -11.18 -4.63
N ILE A 14 5.37 -12.08 -3.95
CA ILE A 14 3.94 -12.34 -4.20
C ILE A 14 3.12 -11.11 -3.82
N ARG A 15 3.33 -10.55 -2.62
CA ARG A 15 2.65 -9.33 -2.16
C ARG A 15 2.88 -8.16 -3.11
N LYS A 16 4.12 -7.93 -3.57
CA LYS A 16 4.43 -6.89 -4.57
C LYS A 16 3.60 -7.05 -5.85
N LYS A 17 3.47 -8.28 -6.36
CA LYS A 17 2.63 -8.57 -7.54
C LYS A 17 1.14 -8.31 -7.25
N LYS A 18 0.64 -8.67 -6.07
CA LYS A 18 -0.76 -8.43 -5.68
C LYS A 18 -1.05 -6.93 -5.52
N PHE A 19 -0.19 -6.19 -4.82
CA PHE A 19 -0.30 -4.74 -4.69
C PHE A 19 -0.28 -4.05 -6.05
N LYS A 20 0.60 -4.46 -6.98
CA LYS A 20 0.58 -3.93 -8.35
C LYS A 20 -0.77 -4.15 -9.04
N LYS A 21 -1.37 -5.34 -8.91
CA LYS A 21 -2.69 -5.64 -9.48
C LYS A 21 -3.78 -4.74 -8.89
N PHE A 22 -3.82 -4.58 -7.57
CA PHE A 22 -4.77 -3.68 -6.91
C PHE A 22 -4.57 -2.24 -7.37
N TRP A 23 -3.30 -1.79 -7.41
CA TRP A 23 -2.97 -0.45 -7.85
C TRP A 23 -3.49 -0.19 -9.27
N THR A 24 -3.21 -1.10 -10.20
CA THR A 24 -3.71 -0.99 -11.57
C THR A 24 -5.24 -0.99 -11.64
N MET A 25 -5.94 -1.80 -10.83
CA MET A 25 -7.40 -1.78 -10.81
C MET A 25 -7.94 -0.44 -10.29
N MET A 26 -7.37 0.08 -9.21
CA MET A 26 -7.77 1.35 -8.62
C MET A 26 -7.54 2.52 -9.59
N SER A 27 -6.39 2.54 -10.28
CA SER A 27 -6.09 3.55 -11.30
C SER A 27 -7.08 3.48 -12.47
N ARG A 28 -7.37 2.28 -12.97
CA ARG A 28 -8.34 2.08 -14.07
C ARG A 28 -9.77 2.49 -13.71
N ARG A 29 -10.13 2.42 -12.43
CA ARG A 29 -11.46 2.80 -11.92
C ARG A 29 -11.49 4.21 -11.35
N ASN A 30 -10.41 4.98 -11.52
CA ASN A 30 -10.27 6.34 -11.00
C ASN A 30 -10.49 6.47 -9.48
N THR A 31 -10.30 5.40 -8.71
CA THR A 31 -10.64 5.40 -7.27
C THR A 31 -9.64 6.19 -6.43
N TRP A 32 -8.45 6.49 -6.96
CA TRP A 32 -7.49 7.39 -6.33
C TRP A 32 -7.98 8.84 -6.29
N ASN A 33 -8.94 9.21 -7.14
CA ASN A 33 -9.57 10.53 -7.11
C ASN A 33 -10.82 10.57 -6.22
N HIS A 34 -11.11 9.51 -5.47
CA HIS A 34 -12.25 9.49 -4.57
C HIS A 34 -12.04 10.47 -3.40
N PRO A 35 -13.01 11.32 -3.04
CA PRO A 35 -12.84 12.33 -1.99
C PRO A 35 -12.35 11.78 -0.65
N LEU A 36 -12.89 10.64 -0.21
CA LEU A 36 -12.45 9.97 1.03
C LEU A 36 -10.99 9.52 0.98
N TYR A 37 -10.50 9.10 -0.20
CA TYR A 37 -9.11 8.73 -0.37
C TYR A 37 -8.20 9.95 -0.26
N LEU A 38 -8.55 11.02 -0.98
CA LEU A 38 -7.80 12.27 -0.99
C LEU A 38 -7.71 12.89 0.41
N GLN A 39 -8.82 12.91 1.17
CA GLN A 39 -8.84 13.40 2.55
C GLN A 39 -7.89 12.60 3.44
N LYS A 40 -7.94 11.27 3.38
CA LYS A 40 -7.05 10.41 4.16
C LYS A 40 -5.58 10.59 3.77
N LYS A 41 -5.29 10.67 2.47
CA LYS A 41 -3.94 10.91 1.94
C LYS A 41 -3.40 12.27 2.38
N ALA A 42 -4.22 13.32 2.34
CA ALA A 42 -3.84 14.67 2.77
C ALA A 42 -3.54 14.73 4.28
N ASN A 43 -4.37 14.12 5.11
CA ASN A 43 -4.16 14.03 6.55
C ASN A 43 -2.84 13.33 6.89
N MET A 44 -2.52 12.25 6.16
CA MET A 44 -1.30 11.47 6.38
C MET A 44 -0.04 12.22 5.92
N LEU A 45 -0.11 12.91 4.79
CA LEU A 45 1.04 13.62 4.23
C LEU A 45 1.34 14.94 4.95
N ASN A 46 0.52 15.37 5.92
CA ASN A 46 0.65 16.65 6.61
C ASN A 46 1.12 17.76 5.65
N TRP A 47 0.25 18.07 4.68
CA TRP A 47 0.55 18.86 3.48
C TRP A 47 1.33 20.18 3.74
N ASN A 48 1.23 20.72 4.95
CA ASN A 48 1.89 21.95 5.39
C ASN A 48 3.36 21.78 5.87
N ALA A 49 3.87 20.54 6.00
CA ALA A 49 5.20 20.24 6.54
C ALA A 49 6.19 19.68 5.51
N ILE A 50 5.81 19.58 4.23
CA ILE A 50 6.62 18.92 3.21
C ILE A 50 7.28 19.97 2.30
N ASP A 51 8.58 20.10 2.47
CA ASP A 51 9.47 20.87 1.61
C ASP A 51 9.48 20.30 0.18
N SER A 52 9.46 21.21 -0.79
CA SER A 52 9.10 20.98 -2.20
C SER A 52 9.93 19.90 -2.91
N GLU A 53 11.16 19.65 -2.45
CA GLU A 53 12.10 18.69 -3.05
C GLU A 53 11.81 17.22 -2.66
N ARG A 54 11.11 16.96 -1.56
CA ARG A 54 10.71 15.59 -1.15
C ARG A 54 9.44 15.09 -1.86
N ILE A 55 8.78 15.95 -2.64
CA ILE A 55 7.48 15.71 -3.27
C ILE A 55 7.51 14.58 -4.32
N VAL A 56 8.66 14.30 -4.92
CA VAL A 56 8.76 13.25 -5.97
C VAL A 56 8.39 11.86 -5.41
N TRP A 57 8.62 11.60 -4.13
CA TRP A 57 8.27 10.33 -3.48
C TRP A 57 6.82 10.27 -2.97
N THR A 58 6.20 11.41 -2.65
CA THR A 58 4.83 11.51 -2.11
C THR A 58 3.73 11.58 -3.17
N LEU A 59 4.09 11.70 -4.45
CA LEU A 59 3.16 11.49 -5.57
C LEU A 59 2.64 10.05 -5.64
N ARG A 60 3.32 9.08 -5.02
CA ARG A 60 2.87 7.68 -5.07
C ARG A 60 1.58 7.48 -4.28
N GLU A 61 0.67 6.71 -4.86
CA GLU A 61 -0.56 6.33 -4.17
C GLU A 61 -0.27 5.39 -3.00
N VAL A 62 -0.83 5.72 -1.84
CA VAL A 62 -0.83 4.88 -0.66
C VAL A 62 -1.94 3.84 -0.80
N MET A 63 -1.60 2.56 -0.68
CA MET A 63 -2.55 1.46 -0.85
C MET A 63 -3.50 1.36 0.36
N PRO A 64 -4.83 1.30 0.22
CA PRO A 64 -5.78 1.22 1.35
C PRO A 64 -5.48 0.10 2.35
N ASP A 65 -5.75 0.36 3.64
CA ASP A 65 -5.54 -0.62 4.72
C ASP A 65 -6.23 -1.95 4.47
N CYS A 66 -7.47 -1.94 3.98
CA CYS A 66 -8.20 -3.16 3.67
C CYS A 66 -7.45 -4.05 2.66
N VAL A 67 -6.76 -3.46 1.68
CA VAL A 67 -5.93 -4.19 0.74
C VAL A 67 -4.64 -4.69 1.41
N LEU A 68 -4.01 -3.85 2.25
CA LEU A 68 -2.81 -4.24 2.99
C LEU A 68 -3.08 -5.44 3.90
N THR A 69 -4.16 -5.39 4.69
CA THR A 69 -4.59 -6.45 5.60
C THR A 69 -4.80 -7.76 4.85
N VAL A 70 -5.68 -7.78 3.85
CA VAL A 70 -5.99 -8.98 3.07
C VAL A 70 -4.74 -9.59 2.43
N VAL A 71 -3.88 -8.77 1.83
CA VAL A 71 -2.69 -9.28 1.14
C VAL A 71 -1.63 -9.78 2.14
N ARG A 72 -1.50 -9.16 3.32
CA ARG A 72 -0.54 -9.57 4.36
C ARG A 72 -1.00 -10.82 5.11
N GLU A 73 -2.29 -10.97 5.36
CA GLU A 73 -2.87 -12.17 5.95
C GLU A 73 -2.72 -13.38 5.03
N LEU A 74 -2.97 -13.20 3.73
CA LEU A 74 -2.81 -14.28 2.74
C LEU A 74 -1.35 -14.64 2.48
N TYR A 75 -0.42 -13.69 2.62
CA TYR A 75 1.00 -13.88 2.28
C TYR A 75 1.90 -13.29 3.36
N PRO A 76 1.94 -13.89 4.55
CA PRO A 76 2.60 -13.29 5.71
C PRO A 76 4.13 -13.26 5.59
N ASN A 77 4.74 -12.33 6.32
CA ASN A 77 6.17 -12.35 6.59
C ASN A 77 6.54 -13.50 7.55
N PRO A 78 7.78 -14.02 7.48
CA PRO A 78 8.33 -14.86 8.54
C PRO A 78 8.24 -14.21 9.92
N PRO A 79 8.16 -15.01 11.00
CA PRO A 79 8.27 -14.50 12.37
C PRO A 79 9.51 -13.62 12.55
N GLY A 80 9.37 -12.52 13.31
CA GLY A 80 10.46 -11.56 13.54
C GLY A 80 10.73 -10.57 12.40
N GLN A 81 10.11 -10.73 11.22
CA GLN A 81 10.30 -9.82 10.10
C GLN A 81 9.17 -8.80 9.96
N LEU A 82 9.48 -7.52 10.23
CA LEU A 82 8.54 -6.42 10.04
C LEU A 82 8.18 -6.20 8.57
N TYR A 83 6.93 -5.81 8.31
CA TYR A 83 6.52 -5.38 6.97
C TYR A 83 7.15 -4.03 6.62
N MET A 84 7.90 -4.01 5.53
CA MET A 84 8.44 -2.77 4.96
C MET A 84 7.49 -2.18 3.92
N GLY A 85 7.49 -0.86 3.81
CA GLY A 85 6.68 -0.09 2.86
C GLY A 85 6.06 1.14 3.51
N HIS A 86 5.37 1.96 2.70
CA HIS A 86 4.57 3.10 3.18
C HIS A 86 3.48 2.53 4.09
N LYS A 87 3.73 2.50 5.40
CA LYS A 87 2.68 2.29 6.40
C LYS A 87 1.77 3.52 6.32
N TRP A 88 0.45 3.32 6.37
CA TRP A 88 -0.42 4.30 7.00
C TRP A 88 0.15 4.46 8.41
N ILE A 89 0.74 5.63 8.69
CA ILE A 89 1.17 5.95 10.05
C ILE A 89 -0.09 6.43 10.76
#